data_AF-A0AA86QZ07-F1
#
_entry.id   AF-A0AA86QZ07-F1
#
_cell.length_a   1.000
_cell.length_b   1.000
_cell.length_c   1.000
_cell.angle_alpha   90.00
_cell.angle_beta   90.00
_cell.angle_gamma   90.00
#
_symmetry.space_group_name_H-M   'P 1'
#
loop_
_entity.id
_entity.type
_entity.pdbx_description
1 polymer ?
#
loop_
_entity_poly.entity_id
_entity_poly.type
_entity_poly.pdbx_seq_one_letter_code
_entity_poly.pdbx_strand_id
1 'polypeptide(L)'
;MQIIEVLQDNYILLHQIHLHLHKISDFKTQGSKQTKDKWSKEEDLLMDFAISLFGINYKAISQVVSSKSSAQVYQRLRYLRDRQLQQHNLLCKEEE
;
A
#
# COMPACT_ATOMS: atom_id res chain seq x y z
N MET A 1 -17.80 48.77 10.25
CA MET A 1 -16.85 48.48 9.15
C MET A 1 -16.02 47.28 9.57
N GLN A 2 -16.63 46.08 9.59
CA GLN A 2 -16.02 44.81 10.06
C GLN A 2 -16.60 43.60 9.30
N ILE A 3 -17.83 43.72 8.76
CA ILE A 3 -18.52 42.64 8.05
C ILE A 3 -17.93 42.34 6.66
N ILE A 4 -17.37 43.35 5.98
CA ILE A 4 -16.85 43.18 4.61
C ILE A 4 -15.50 42.42 4.60
N GLU A 5 -14.63 42.66 5.59
CA GLU A 5 -13.34 41.97 5.71
C GLU A 5 -13.52 40.47 6.01
N VAL A 6 -14.44 40.13 6.92
CA VAL A 6 -14.77 38.73 7.25
C VAL A 6 -15.30 37.95 6.05
N LEU A 7 -16.01 38.63 5.13
CA LEU A 7 -16.52 38.00 3.90
C LEU A 7 -15.42 37.76 2.85
N GLN A 8 -14.40 38.64 2.78
CA GLN A 8 -13.24 38.41 1.92
C GLN A 8 -12.38 37.25 2.40
N ASP A 9 -12.14 37.14 3.71
CA ASP A 9 -11.37 36.04 4.28
C ASP A 9 -12.10 34.69 4.11
N ASN A 10 -13.42 34.68 4.27
CA ASN A 10 -14.24 33.49 4.00
C ASN A 10 -14.19 33.06 2.53
N TYR A 11 -14.14 34.00 1.58
CA TYR A 11 -14.02 33.69 0.15
C TYR A 11 -12.65 33.10 -0.20
N ILE A 12 -11.58 33.66 0.35
CA ILE A 12 -10.21 33.16 0.13
C ILE A 12 -10.05 31.76 0.72
N LEU A 13 -10.55 31.53 1.94
CA LEU A 13 -10.51 30.23 2.58
C LEU A 13 -11.32 29.18 1.80
N LEU A 14 -12.52 29.52 1.35
CA LEU A 14 -13.35 28.64 0.50
C LEU A 14 -12.66 28.32 -0.83
N HIS A 15 -11.99 29.30 -1.46
CA HIS A 15 -11.26 29.08 -2.71
C HIS A 15 -10.03 28.18 -2.50
N GLN A 16 -9.28 28.38 -1.42
CA GLN A 16 -8.15 27.51 -1.06
C GLN A 16 -8.60 26.08 -0.76
N ILE A 17 -9.70 25.91 -0.02
CA ILE A 17 -10.29 24.59 0.26
C ILE A 17 -10.76 23.94 -1.05
N HIS A 18 -11.41 24.68 -1.94
CA HIS A 18 -11.87 24.15 -3.24
C HIS A 18 -10.70 23.66 -4.11
N LEU A 19 -9.62 24.44 -4.20
CA LEU A 19 -8.40 24.03 -4.91
C LEU A 19 -7.71 22.81 -4.26
N HIS A 20 -7.77 22.69 -2.93
CA HIS A 20 -7.22 21.55 -2.22
C HIS A 20 -8.05 20.27 -2.45
N LEU A 21 -9.38 20.38 -2.47
CA LEU A 21 -10.28 19.27 -2.77
C LEU A 21 -10.15 18.77 -4.21
N HIS A 22 -9.86 19.66 -5.16
CA HIS A 22 -9.60 19.28 -6.56
C HIS A 22 -8.31 18.45 -6.74
N LYS A 23 -7.32 18.61 -5.85
CA LYS A 23 -6.12 17.74 -5.82
C LYS A 23 -6.39 16.37 -5.22
N ILE A 24 -7.45 16.23 -4.41
CA ILE A 24 -7.85 14.96 -3.79
C ILE A 24 -8.58 14.05 -4.79
N SER A 25 -9.32 14.61 -5.76
CA SER A 25 -9.98 13.81 -6.81
C SER A 25 -8.99 13.06 -7.72
N ASP A 26 -7.76 13.54 -7.83
CA ASP A 26 -6.71 12.94 -8.65
C ASP A 26 -6.09 11.69 -8.01
N PHE A 27 -6.36 11.43 -6.73
CA PHE A 27 -5.89 10.20 -6.05
C PHE A 27 -6.73 8.96 -6.35
N LYS A 28 -7.77 9.07 -7.20
CA LYS A 28 -8.57 7.92 -7.60
C LYS A 28 -7.95 7.18 -8.79
N THR A 29 -6.75 6.61 -8.62
CA THR A 29 -6.19 5.66 -9.59
C THR A 29 -6.57 4.23 -9.21
N GLN A 30 -7.82 3.85 -9.51
CA GLN A 30 -8.21 2.45 -9.69
C GLN A 30 -8.41 2.22 -11.19
N GLY A 31 -7.32 2.36 -11.96
CA GLY A 31 -7.27 1.74 -13.28
C GLY A 31 -7.31 0.22 -13.10
N SER A 32 -8.03 -0.49 -13.97
CA SER A 32 -8.12 -1.94 -13.99
C SER A 32 -6.73 -2.57 -14.13
N LYS A 33 -6.08 -2.77 -12.98
CA LYS A 33 -4.70 -3.22 -12.91
C LYS A 33 -4.71 -4.71 -13.23
N GLN A 34 -4.14 -5.07 -14.38
CA GLN A 34 -3.97 -6.46 -14.76
C GLN A 34 -3.15 -7.15 -13.67
N THR A 35 -3.79 -8.01 -12.89
CA THR A 35 -3.13 -8.79 -11.84
C THR A 35 -2.20 -9.80 -12.52
N LYS A 36 -0.90 -9.71 -12.23
CA LYS A 36 0.09 -10.66 -12.76
C LYS A 36 0.20 -11.85 -11.79
N ASP A 37 0.12 -13.07 -12.30
CA ASP A 37 0.22 -14.27 -11.46
C ASP A 37 1.65 -14.55 -10.94
N LYS A 38 2.67 -14.19 -11.73
CA LYS A 38 4.08 -14.41 -11.35
C LYS A 38 4.59 -13.29 -10.44
N TRP A 39 5.35 -13.66 -9.42
CA TRP A 39 6.07 -12.75 -8.53
C TRP A 39 7.46 -12.46 -9.04
N SER A 40 7.82 -11.19 -9.19
CA SER A 40 9.19 -10.75 -9.46
C SER A 40 9.95 -10.51 -8.15
N LYS A 41 11.29 -10.45 -8.24
CA LYS A 41 12.14 -10.10 -7.08
C LYS A 41 11.85 -8.69 -6.57
N GLU A 42 11.58 -7.74 -7.47
CA GLU A 42 11.20 -6.38 -7.12
C GLU A 42 9.87 -6.33 -6.35
N GLU A 43 8.89 -7.14 -6.74
CA GLU A 43 7.62 -7.26 -6.03
C GLU A 43 7.79 -7.86 -4.64
N ASP A 44 8.66 -8.85 -4.47
CA ASP A 44 9.00 -9.39 -3.15
C ASP A 44 9.69 -8.34 -2.27
N LEU A 45 10.64 -7.56 -2.81
CA LEU A 45 11.28 -6.47 -2.07
C LEU A 45 10.30 -5.37 -1.63
N LEU A 46 9.38 -4.99 -2.52
CA LEU A 46 8.30 -4.03 -2.19
C LEU A 46 7.36 -4.59 -1.12
N MET A 47 7.08 -5.89 -1.18
CA MET A 47 6.28 -6.57 -0.18
C MET A 47 6.97 -6.57 1.18
N ASP A 48 8.26 -6.94 1.25
CA ASP A 48 9.05 -6.92 2.48
C ASP A 48 9.13 -5.53 3.10
N PHE A 49 9.35 -4.51 2.26
CA PHE A 49 9.32 -3.12 2.69
C PHE A 49 7.94 -2.73 3.25
N ALA A 50 6.85 -3.09 2.56
CA ALA A 50 5.50 -2.81 3.02
C ALA A 50 5.15 -3.53 4.34
N ILE A 51 5.63 -4.76 4.55
CA ILE A 51 5.48 -5.48 5.82
C ILE A 51 6.22 -4.73 6.93
N SER A 52 7.43 -4.22 6.66
CA SER A 52 8.20 -3.45 7.66
C SER A 52 7.50 -2.17 8.09
N LEU A 53 6.73 -1.54 7.21
CA LEU A 53 5.98 -0.31 7.49
C LEU A 53 4.62 -0.55 8.14
N PHE A 54 3.86 -1.54 7.65
CA PHE A 54 2.45 -1.71 7.99
C PHE A 54 2.14 -2.98 8.78
N GLY A 55 3.13 -3.84 9.00
CA GLY A 55 2.93 -5.19 9.54
C GLY A 55 2.09 -6.07 8.60
N ILE A 56 1.28 -6.97 9.16
CA ILE A 56 0.44 -7.89 8.40
C ILE A 56 -0.87 -7.18 7.99
N ASN A 57 -0.76 -6.25 7.03
CA ASN A 57 -1.92 -5.58 6.43
C ASN A 57 -1.96 -5.83 4.91
N TYR A 58 -2.61 -6.91 4.49
CA TYR A 58 -2.64 -7.33 3.08
C TYR A 58 -3.21 -6.27 2.13
N LYS A 59 -4.16 -5.45 2.61
CA LYS A 59 -4.76 -4.39 1.80
C LYS A 59 -3.75 -3.26 1.55
N ALA A 60 -3.07 -2.79 2.60
CA ALA A 60 -2.02 -1.78 2.47
C ALA A 60 -0.85 -2.31 1.62
N ILE A 61 -0.42 -3.55 1.86
CA ILE A 61 0.64 -4.18 1.08
C ILE A 61 0.25 -4.29 -0.40
N SER A 62 -0.99 -4.68 -0.73
CA SER A 62 -1.47 -4.73 -2.12
C SER A 62 -1.54 -3.35 -2.80
N GLN A 63 -1.68 -2.27 -2.03
CA GLN A 63 -1.63 -0.92 -2.57
C GLN A 63 -0.19 -0.51 -2.94
N VAL A 64 0.80 -0.96 -2.17
CA VAL A 64 2.23 -0.78 -2.48
C VAL A 64 2.64 -1.69 -3.66
N VAL A 65 2.35 -2.99 -3.55
CA VAL A 65 2.59 -4.00 -4.60
C VAL A 65 1.43 -3.96 -5.58
N SER A 66 1.29 -2.83 -6.24
CA SER A 66 0.06 -2.45 -6.94
C SER A 66 -0.33 -3.36 -8.13
N SER A 67 0.55 -4.28 -8.54
CA SER A 67 0.32 -5.34 -9.53
C SER A 67 -0.30 -6.62 -8.95
N LYS A 68 -0.50 -6.69 -7.63
CA LYS A 68 -0.97 -7.87 -6.90
C LYS A 68 -2.19 -7.53 -6.04
N SER A 69 -3.17 -8.43 -6.03
CA SER A 69 -4.33 -8.31 -5.15
C SER A 69 -3.98 -8.69 -3.71
N SER A 70 -4.79 -8.26 -2.74
CA SER A 70 -4.63 -8.64 -1.34
C SER A 70 -4.64 -10.17 -1.13
N ALA A 71 -5.44 -10.89 -1.92
CA ALA A 71 -5.48 -12.36 -1.90
C ALA A 71 -4.16 -12.98 -2.39
N GLN A 72 -3.57 -12.43 -3.45
CA GLN A 72 -2.26 -12.88 -3.95
C GLN A 72 -1.15 -12.59 -2.93
N VAL A 73 -1.18 -11.43 -2.29
CA VAL A 73 -0.25 -11.07 -1.20
C VAL A 73 -0.36 -12.06 -0.05
N TYR A 74 -1.58 -12.38 0.39
CA TYR A 74 -1.81 -13.37 1.44
C TYR A 74 -1.23 -14.74 1.08
N GLN A 75 -1.52 -15.24 -0.13
CA GLN A 75 -0.98 -16.52 -0.60
C GLN A 75 0.55 -16.51 -0.66
N ARG A 76 1.16 -15.42 -1.14
CA ARG A 76 2.60 -15.28 -1.22
C ARG A 76 3.25 -15.33 0.16
N LEU A 77 2.72 -14.57 1.12
CA LEU A 77 3.25 -14.53 2.49
C LEU A 77 3.16 -15.88 3.20
N ARG A 78 2.05 -16.59 3.01
CA ARG A 78 1.91 -17.96 3.52
C ARG A 78 2.98 -18.88 2.93
N TYR A 79 3.15 -18.87 1.61
CA TYR A 79 4.18 -19.68 0.94
C TYR A 79 5.60 -19.37 1.43
N LEU A 80 5.96 -18.09 1.60
CA LEU A 80 7.28 -17.69 2.08
C LEU A 80 7.53 -18.14 3.53
N ARG A 81 6.52 -18.03 4.40
CA ARG A 81 6.60 -18.51 5.79
C ARG A 81 6.81 -20.02 5.83
N ASP A 82 6.02 -20.78 5.08
CA ASP A 82 6.12 -22.23 5.02
C ASP A 82 7.51 -22.66 4.51
N ARG A 83 8.06 -21.96 3.52
CA ARG A 83 9.41 -22.20 2.99
C ARG A 83 10.51 -21.90 4.02
N GLN A 84 10.40 -20.80 4.76
CA GLN A 84 11.37 -20.46 5.81
C GLN A 84 11.37 -21.51 6.92
N LEU A 85 10.19 -21.99 7.34
CA LEU A 85 10.06 -23.06 8.32
C LEU A 85 10.69 -24.37 7.83
N GLN A 86 10.50 -24.73 6.56
CA GLN A 86 11.14 -25.91 5.98
C GLN A 86 12.67 -25.79 5.97
N GLN A 87 13.21 -24.64 5.58
CA GLN A 87 14.66 -24.40 5.56
C GLN A 87 15.26 -24.45 6.97
N HIS A 88 14.61 -23.83 7.95
CA HIS A 88 15.03 -23.91 9.35
C HIS A 88 15.04 -25.35 9.87
N ASN A 89 13.98 -26.11 9.60
CA ASN A 89 13.87 -27.51 10.05
C ASN A 89 14.87 -28.46 9.36
N LEU A 90 15.38 -28.11 8.17
CA LEU A 90 16.44 -28.86 7.49
C LEU A 90 17.81 -28.57 8.11
N LEU A 91 18.10 -27.29 8.38
CA LEU A 91 19.35 -26.88 9.04
C LEU A 91 19.50 -27.51 10.43
N CYS A 92 18.42 -27.56 11.22
CA CYS A 92 18.45 -28.21 12.54
C CYS A 92 18.65 -29.73 12.49
N LYS A 93 18.41 -30.39 11.36
CA LYS A 93 18.61 -31.84 11.19
C LYS A 93 20.01 -32.20 10.71
N GLU A 94 20.78 -31.25 10.19
CA GLU A 94 22.17 -31.44 9.80
C GLU A 94 23.14 -31.33 11.00
N GLU A 95 22.62 -30.91 12.17
CA GLU A 95 23.36 -30.75 13.42
C GLU A 95 23.18 -31.93 14.41
N GLU A 96 22.41 -32.97 14.04
CA GLU A 96 22.19 -34.22 14.82
C GLU A 96 22.94 -35.42 14.20
#